data_AF-A0A090BFL7-F1
#
_entry.id   AF-A0A090BFL7-F1
#
_cell.length_a   1.000
_cell.length_b   1.000
_cell.length_c   1.000
_cell.angle_alpha   90.00
_cell.angle_beta   90.00
_cell.angle_gamma   90.00
#
_symmetry.space_group_name_H-M   'P 1'
#
loop_
_entity.id
_entity.type
_entity.pdbx_description
1 polymer ?
#
loop_
_entity_poly.entity_id
_entity_poly.type
_entity_poly.pdbx_seq_one_letter_code
_entity_poly.pdbx_strand_id
1 'polypeptide(L)'
;MLRDTRCAVATSVAAATCPDLPADAQNLQRFLRDKQQAIDGLVRDYSSALLSEEEIRLCLASIADGQSYLASNRAPITRMIEYLEKYFNPERPEPGFSLEIKAGRNGARLSHSHASQYEYVLQSLLLWKNITTSMLRLWWAVEEDLLGGSMYRLRDTGQGLNRMQHAPETSRLVHSILNHTQKMRPRWVGSSMVHLGDHNVPNALMFIDKYTQISRILSPIVNTVHEIPVLAVQSNTRAYIEDSFGGAETLQKRILCDFFKHGFDGSGADNFFDAGSCIDGRLTSAWSWCSRIEKKSFFYVFLMAGFVGFDGHFEK
;
A
#
# COMPACT_ATOMS: atom_id res chain seq x y z
N MET A 1 28.30 12.75 -10.35
CA MET A 1 27.63 11.43 -10.32
C MET A 1 26.10 11.50 -10.31
N LEU A 2 25.43 12.02 -9.27
CA LEU A 2 23.95 11.90 -9.14
C LEU A 2 23.10 12.55 -10.24
N ARG A 3 23.66 13.50 -11.00
CA ARG A 3 22.99 14.13 -12.17
C ARG A 3 23.24 13.39 -13.49
N ASP A 4 24.11 12.38 -13.48
CA ASP A 4 24.40 11.55 -14.66
C ASP A 4 23.21 10.64 -14.95
N THR A 5 22.78 10.58 -16.21
CA THR A 5 21.63 9.77 -16.62
C THR A 5 21.85 8.28 -16.40
N ARG A 6 23.12 7.81 -16.42
CA ARG A 6 23.48 6.43 -16.07
C ARG A 6 23.12 6.08 -14.64
N CYS A 7 23.04 7.06 -13.73
CA CYS A 7 22.65 6.82 -12.34
C CYS A 7 21.22 6.29 -12.23
N ALA A 8 20.32 6.70 -13.13
CA ALA A 8 18.96 6.19 -13.16
C ALA A 8 18.92 4.72 -13.60
N VAL A 9 19.75 4.34 -14.59
CA VAL A 9 19.87 2.95 -15.06
C VAL A 9 20.52 2.08 -13.99
N ALA A 10 21.64 2.54 -13.42
CA ALA A 10 22.42 1.85 -12.39
C ALA A 10 21.62 1.59 -11.11
N THR A 11 20.61 2.41 -10.80
CA THR A 11 19.79 2.28 -9.59
C THR A 11 18.36 1.77 -9.87
N SER A 12 18.04 1.47 -11.13
CA SER A 12 16.75 0.93 -11.53
C SER A 12 16.51 -0.49 -11.01
N VAL A 13 15.23 -0.87 -10.92
CA VAL A 13 14.77 -2.16 -10.39
C VAL A 13 13.88 -2.84 -11.43
N ALA A 14 14.14 -4.12 -11.69
CA ALA A 14 13.43 -4.91 -12.71
C ALA A 14 11.90 -4.95 -12.48
N ALA A 15 11.47 -5.15 -11.23
CA ALA A 15 10.05 -5.20 -10.86
C ALA A 15 9.28 -3.89 -11.12
N ALA A 16 9.97 -2.74 -11.17
CA ALA A 16 9.35 -1.44 -11.44
C ALA A 16 9.14 -1.17 -12.94
N THR A 17 9.82 -1.93 -13.81
CA THR A 17 9.80 -1.72 -15.28
C THR A 17 8.93 -2.76 -16.00
N CYS A 18 8.76 -3.96 -15.46
CA CYS A 18 7.76 -4.91 -15.94
C CYS A 18 7.43 -5.94 -14.84
N PRO A 19 6.17 -6.04 -14.38
CA PRO A 19 5.75 -7.04 -13.40
C PRO A 19 5.99 -8.49 -13.88
N ASP A 20 5.90 -8.70 -15.19
CA ASP A 20 6.05 -10.02 -15.85
C ASP A 20 7.48 -10.26 -16.39
N LEU A 21 8.45 -9.39 -16.09
CA LEU A 21 9.83 -9.55 -16.55
C LEU A 21 10.48 -10.92 -16.21
N PRO A 22 10.15 -11.60 -15.08
CA PRO A 22 10.67 -12.94 -14.81
C PRO A 22 10.25 -13.99 -15.85
N ALA A 23 9.17 -13.75 -16.61
CA ALA A 23 8.72 -14.63 -17.69
C ALA A 23 9.52 -14.43 -18.99
N ASP A 24 10.28 -13.33 -19.11
CA ASP A 24 11.10 -13.01 -20.29
C ASP A 24 12.59 -12.91 -19.91
N ALA A 25 13.24 -14.08 -19.91
CA ALA A 25 14.64 -14.23 -19.56
C ALA A 25 15.59 -13.35 -20.41
N GLN A 26 15.23 -13.06 -21.66
CA GLN A 26 16.07 -12.24 -22.54
C GLN A 26 16.03 -10.76 -22.13
N ASN A 27 14.84 -10.25 -21.83
CA ASN A 27 14.68 -8.89 -21.33
C ASN A 27 15.33 -8.69 -19.96
N LEU A 28 15.26 -9.69 -19.08
CA LEU A 28 15.96 -9.66 -17.79
C LEU A 28 17.48 -9.63 -17.97
N GLN A 29 18.04 -10.47 -18.84
CA GLN A 29 19.49 -10.47 -19.11
C GLN A 29 19.97 -9.15 -19.69
N ARG A 30 19.20 -8.56 -20.61
CA ARG A 30 19.50 -7.24 -21.18
C ARG A 30 19.49 -6.16 -20.10
N PHE A 31 18.46 -6.13 -19.26
CA PHE A 31 18.37 -5.20 -18.14
C PHE A 31 19.58 -5.30 -17.20
N LEU A 32 19.97 -6.52 -16.82
CA LEU A 32 21.13 -6.75 -15.94
C LEU A 32 22.44 -6.29 -16.58
N ARG A 33 22.61 -6.53 -17.88
CA ARG A 33 23.79 -6.07 -18.63
C ARG A 33 23.86 -4.56 -18.69
N ASP A 34 22.78 -3.90 -19.07
CA ASP A 34 22.71 -2.44 -19.20
C ASP A 34 22.96 -1.76 -17.84
N LYS A 35 22.40 -2.34 -16.76
CA LYS A 35 22.64 -1.91 -15.38
C LYS A 35 24.11 -2.05 -14.98
N GLN A 36 24.73 -3.19 -15.25
CA GLN A 36 26.14 -3.42 -14.93
C GLN A 36 27.06 -2.46 -15.70
N GLN A 37 26.81 -2.27 -16.99
CA GLN A 37 27.58 -1.34 -17.83
C GLN A 37 27.46 0.11 -17.33
N ALA A 38 26.27 0.52 -16.86
CA ALA A 38 26.06 1.83 -16.26
C ALA A 38 26.86 1.99 -14.96
N ILE A 39 26.87 0.98 -14.09
CA ILE A 39 27.65 0.97 -12.84
C ILE A 39 29.14 1.11 -13.15
N ASP A 40 29.69 0.27 -14.03
CA ASP A 40 31.12 0.28 -14.35
C ASP A 40 31.55 1.59 -15.01
N GLY A 41 30.69 2.16 -15.87
CA GLY A 41 30.91 3.48 -16.45
C GLY A 41 30.94 4.60 -15.41
N LEU A 42 30.04 4.58 -14.42
CA LEU A 42 30.01 5.57 -13.34
C LEU A 42 31.22 5.46 -12.43
N VAL A 43 31.61 4.23 -12.07
CA VAL A 43 32.80 3.98 -11.24
C VAL A 43 34.03 4.55 -11.92
N ARG A 44 34.28 4.15 -13.17
CA ARG A 44 35.48 4.57 -13.92
C ARG A 44 35.56 6.10 -14.05
N ASP A 45 34.43 6.76 -14.29
CA ASP A 45 34.42 8.20 -14.60
C ASP A 45 34.40 9.08 -13.34
N TYR A 46 33.94 8.55 -12.19
CA TYR A 46 33.81 9.33 -10.94
C TYR A 46 34.74 8.89 -9.80
N SER A 47 35.48 7.79 -9.95
CA SER A 47 36.49 7.38 -8.97
C SER A 47 37.60 8.42 -8.85
N SER A 48 37.97 8.77 -7.63
CA SER A 48 39.03 9.74 -7.33
C SER A 48 39.69 9.43 -5.99
N ALA A 49 40.74 10.17 -5.64
CA ALA A 49 41.38 10.04 -4.32
C ALA A 49 40.45 10.38 -3.14
N LEU A 50 39.36 11.13 -3.38
CA LEU A 50 38.36 11.51 -2.36
C LEU A 50 37.10 10.63 -2.39
N LEU A 51 36.95 9.81 -3.43
CA LEU A 51 35.76 8.97 -3.63
C LEU A 51 36.19 7.69 -4.32
N SER A 52 36.36 6.64 -3.53
CA SER A 52 36.81 5.34 -3.98
C SER A 52 35.79 4.64 -4.86
N GLU A 53 36.28 3.68 -5.64
CA GLU A 53 35.46 2.77 -6.43
C GLU A 53 34.41 2.00 -5.61
N GLU A 54 34.78 1.64 -4.37
CA GLU A 54 33.91 0.91 -3.45
C GLU A 54 32.79 1.81 -2.91
N GLU A 55 33.11 3.05 -2.52
CA GLU A 55 32.11 4.02 -2.06
C GLU A 55 31.08 4.33 -3.15
N ILE A 56 31.51 4.46 -4.41
CA ILE A 56 30.59 4.66 -5.53
C ILE A 56 29.63 3.48 -5.67
N ARG A 57 30.16 2.25 -5.66
CA ARG A 57 29.32 1.04 -5.75
C ARG A 57 28.37 0.92 -4.59
N LEU A 58 28.82 1.20 -3.37
CA LEU A 58 28.00 1.21 -2.16
C LEU A 58 26.87 2.23 -2.27
N CYS A 59 27.16 3.47 -2.68
CA CYS A 59 26.13 4.50 -2.89
C CYS A 59 25.09 4.06 -3.93
N LEU A 60 25.52 3.50 -5.06
CA LEU A 60 24.60 3.01 -6.10
C LEU A 60 23.75 1.84 -5.59
N ALA A 61 24.34 0.91 -4.85
CA ALA A 61 23.63 -0.20 -4.21
C ALA A 61 22.59 0.31 -3.21
N SER A 62 22.95 1.24 -2.32
CA SER A 62 22.01 1.82 -1.35
C SER A 62 20.82 2.54 -2.01
N ILE A 63 21.06 3.26 -3.12
CA ILE A 63 19.96 3.87 -3.88
C ILE A 63 19.09 2.79 -4.53
N ALA A 64 19.69 1.75 -5.11
CA ALA A 64 18.98 0.63 -5.73
C ALA A 64 18.12 -0.13 -4.70
N ASP A 65 18.62 -0.33 -3.48
CA ASP A 65 17.88 -0.94 -2.38
C ASP A 65 16.68 -0.08 -1.98
N GLY A 66 16.88 1.24 -1.86
CA GLY A 66 15.79 2.18 -1.63
C GLY A 66 14.73 2.12 -2.72
N GLN A 67 15.12 2.05 -3.99
CA GLN A 67 14.18 1.87 -5.11
C GLN A 67 13.47 0.52 -5.05
N SER A 68 14.16 -0.55 -4.65
CA SER A 68 13.62 -1.89 -4.54
C SER A 68 12.55 -1.95 -3.46
N TYR A 69 12.84 -1.38 -2.29
CA TYR A 69 11.89 -1.20 -1.21
C TYR A 69 10.64 -0.42 -1.65
N LEU A 70 10.81 0.72 -2.34
CA LEU A 70 9.68 1.48 -2.84
C LEU A 70 8.87 0.71 -3.90
N ALA A 71 9.53 -0.03 -4.78
CA ALA A 71 8.87 -0.83 -5.80
C ALA A 71 8.04 -1.97 -5.18
N SER A 72 8.62 -2.75 -4.27
CA SER A 72 7.95 -3.89 -3.62
C SER A 72 6.73 -3.44 -2.80
N ASN A 73 6.84 -2.33 -2.07
CA ASN A 73 5.72 -1.81 -1.27
C ASN A 73 4.60 -1.18 -2.12
N ARG A 74 4.92 -0.62 -3.29
CA ARG A 74 3.92 -0.05 -4.21
C ARG A 74 3.23 -1.08 -5.10
N ALA A 75 3.88 -2.22 -5.34
CA ALA A 75 3.36 -3.27 -6.21
C ALA A 75 1.95 -3.75 -5.81
N PRO A 76 1.67 -4.14 -4.54
CA PRO A 76 0.34 -4.60 -4.17
C PRO A 76 -0.71 -3.48 -4.28
N ILE A 77 -0.34 -2.22 -3.99
CA ILE A 77 -1.26 -1.08 -4.14
C ILE A 77 -1.65 -0.89 -5.62
N THR A 78 -0.65 -0.93 -6.51
CA THR A 78 -0.89 -0.79 -7.96
C THR A 78 -1.77 -1.93 -8.47
N ARG A 79 -1.53 -3.15 -8.00
CA ARG A 79 -2.33 -4.31 -8.38
C ARG A 79 -3.78 -4.23 -7.88
N MET A 80 -4.01 -3.68 -6.69
CA MET A 80 -5.37 -3.43 -6.19
C MET A 80 -6.10 -2.38 -7.01
N ILE A 81 -5.40 -1.33 -7.49
CA ILE A 81 -5.98 -0.34 -8.42
C ILE A 81 -6.38 -1.03 -9.73
N GLU A 82 -5.48 -1.83 -10.32
CA GLU A 82 -5.78 -2.59 -11.55
C GLU A 82 -6.99 -3.50 -11.37
N TYR A 83 -7.09 -4.20 -10.24
CA TYR A 83 -8.24 -5.05 -9.95
C TYR A 83 -9.54 -4.26 -9.79
N LEU A 84 -9.51 -3.09 -9.14
CA LEU A 84 -10.66 -2.22 -9.03
C LEU A 84 -11.15 -1.77 -10.42
N GLU A 85 -10.24 -1.27 -11.25
CA GLU A 85 -10.53 -0.76 -12.59
C GLU A 85 -10.95 -1.87 -13.57
N LYS A 86 -10.38 -3.08 -13.43
CA LYS A 86 -10.72 -4.23 -14.27
C LYS A 86 -12.10 -4.80 -13.96
N TYR A 87 -12.43 -4.98 -12.68
CA TYR A 87 -13.60 -5.77 -12.28
C TYR A 87 -14.84 -4.94 -11.91
N PHE A 88 -14.70 -3.63 -11.66
CA PHE A 88 -15.81 -2.79 -11.20
C PHE A 88 -15.99 -1.58 -12.11
N ASN A 89 -17.22 -1.36 -12.59
CA ASN A 89 -17.58 -0.17 -13.33
C ASN A 89 -18.29 0.83 -12.40
N PRO A 90 -17.79 2.08 -12.24
CA PRO A 90 -18.33 3.02 -11.26
C PRO A 90 -19.79 3.42 -11.51
N GLU A 91 -20.28 3.36 -12.75
CA GLU A 91 -21.63 3.79 -13.13
C GLU A 91 -22.61 2.62 -13.27
N ARG A 92 -22.09 1.41 -13.57
CA ARG A 92 -22.88 0.23 -13.89
C ARG A 92 -22.48 -0.94 -12.99
N PRO A 93 -23.00 -1.00 -11.75
CA PRO A 93 -22.69 -2.10 -10.85
C PRO A 93 -23.22 -3.41 -11.44
N GLU A 94 -22.34 -4.42 -11.51
CA GLU A 94 -22.74 -5.79 -11.83
C GLU A 94 -23.63 -6.36 -10.71
N PRO A 95 -24.72 -7.08 -11.03
CA PRO A 95 -25.58 -7.72 -10.02
C PRO A 95 -24.77 -8.59 -9.05
N GLY A 96 -24.95 -8.36 -7.74
CA GLY A 96 -24.20 -9.07 -6.69
C GLY A 96 -22.83 -8.47 -6.34
N PHE A 97 -22.28 -7.58 -7.16
CA PHE A 97 -20.95 -6.96 -6.97
C PHE A 97 -20.99 -5.44 -6.74
N SER A 98 -22.14 -4.94 -6.26
CA SER A 98 -22.23 -3.54 -5.85
C SER A 98 -21.38 -3.25 -4.60
N LEU A 99 -20.43 -2.33 -4.77
CA LEU A 99 -19.66 -1.67 -3.72
C LEU A 99 -20.47 -0.77 -2.77
N GLU A 100 -21.79 -0.63 -2.91
CA GLU A 100 -22.59 0.20 -2.00
C GLU A 100 -22.43 -0.23 -0.52
N ILE A 101 -22.21 0.75 0.36
CA ILE A 101 -22.17 0.59 1.81
C ILE A 101 -23.18 1.52 2.48
N LYS A 102 -23.73 1.09 3.63
CA LYS A 102 -24.69 1.86 4.43
C LYS A 102 -24.31 1.79 5.89
N ALA A 103 -24.21 2.94 6.54
CA ALA A 103 -23.92 3.04 7.96
C ALA A 103 -24.90 2.18 8.78
N GLY A 104 -24.36 1.43 9.74
CA GLY A 104 -25.11 0.50 10.58
C GLY A 104 -25.35 -0.88 9.96
N ARG A 105 -25.05 -1.09 8.67
CA ARG A 105 -25.18 -2.39 8.01
C ARG A 105 -23.82 -3.10 7.94
N ASN A 106 -23.76 -4.34 8.39
CA ASN A 106 -22.54 -5.17 8.38
C ASN A 106 -21.33 -4.51 9.06
N GLY A 107 -21.56 -3.60 10.00
CA GLY A 107 -20.50 -2.87 10.72
C GLY A 107 -19.97 -1.62 10.03
N ALA A 108 -20.47 -1.26 8.84
CA ALA A 108 -20.08 -0.03 8.16
C ALA A 108 -20.47 1.21 8.98
N ARG A 109 -19.58 2.21 9.01
CA ARG A 109 -19.81 3.52 9.64
C ARG A 109 -20.11 4.61 8.62
N LEU A 110 -19.68 4.41 7.36
CA LEU A 110 -19.93 5.31 6.23
C LEU A 110 -21.11 4.82 5.39
N SER A 111 -21.72 5.77 4.66
CA SER A 111 -22.78 5.52 3.69
C SER A 111 -22.36 6.07 2.33
N HIS A 112 -22.12 5.19 1.36
CA HIS A 112 -21.74 5.56 0.01
C HIS A 112 -22.55 4.74 -1.00
N SER A 113 -23.02 5.40 -2.06
CA SER A 113 -23.46 4.70 -3.27
C SER A 113 -22.31 3.92 -3.90
N HIS A 114 -22.61 3.01 -4.83
CA HIS A 114 -21.59 2.27 -5.58
C HIS A 114 -20.51 3.20 -6.18
N ALA A 115 -20.92 4.22 -6.92
CA ALA A 115 -20.02 5.18 -7.57
C ALA A 115 -19.16 5.96 -6.58
N SER A 116 -19.73 6.34 -5.43
CA SER A 116 -18.98 7.05 -4.38
C SER A 116 -18.02 6.13 -3.64
N GLN A 117 -18.38 4.87 -3.39
CA GLN A 117 -17.46 3.90 -2.78
C GLN A 117 -16.30 3.57 -3.73
N TYR A 118 -16.59 3.33 -5.01
CA TYR A 118 -15.55 3.12 -6.03
C TYR A 118 -14.54 4.26 -6.01
N GLU A 119 -15.01 5.50 -6.06
CA GLU A 119 -14.16 6.68 -6.09
C GLU A 119 -13.38 6.85 -4.77
N TYR A 120 -14.03 6.58 -3.63
CA TYR A 120 -13.39 6.62 -2.31
C TYR A 120 -12.23 5.60 -2.18
N VAL A 121 -12.45 4.37 -2.66
CA VAL A 121 -11.43 3.31 -2.68
C VAL A 121 -10.27 3.70 -3.59
N LEU A 122 -10.55 4.11 -4.83
CA LEU A 122 -9.52 4.50 -5.79
C LEU A 122 -8.66 5.65 -5.26
N GLN A 123 -9.28 6.68 -4.68
CA GLN A 123 -8.58 7.81 -4.08
C GLN A 123 -7.71 7.39 -2.89
N SER A 124 -8.19 6.47 -2.07
CA SER A 124 -7.43 5.92 -0.94
C SER A 124 -6.20 5.14 -1.42
N LEU A 125 -6.36 4.28 -2.44
CA LEU A 125 -5.25 3.52 -3.02
C LEU A 125 -4.23 4.45 -3.72
N LEU A 126 -4.67 5.49 -4.42
CA LEU A 126 -3.77 6.49 -5.02
C LEU A 126 -3.01 7.27 -3.94
N LEU A 127 -3.68 7.65 -2.85
CA LEU A 127 -3.02 8.31 -1.72
C LEU A 127 -1.97 7.39 -1.09
N TRP A 128 -2.31 6.13 -0.83
CA TRP A 128 -1.39 5.13 -0.31
C TRP A 128 -0.19 4.93 -1.23
N LYS A 129 -0.40 4.89 -2.54
CA LYS A 129 0.68 4.81 -3.54
C LYS A 129 1.60 6.04 -3.49
N ASN A 130 1.05 7.24 -3.38
CA ASN A 130 1.81 8.49 -3.36
C ASN A 130 2.58 8.69 -2.04
N ILE A 131 1.98 8.30 -0.91
CA ILE A 131 2.66 8.26 0.39
C ILE A 131 3.80 7.23 0.36
N THR A 132 3.53 6.02 -0.13
CA THR A 132 4.57 4.98 -0.26
C THR A 132 5.71 5.44 -1.18
N THR A 133 5.40 6.13 -2.28
CA THR A 133 6.43 6.71 -3.18
C THR A 133 7.30 7.74 -2.47
N SER A 134 6.75 8.45 -1.48
CA SER A 134 7.45 9.45 -0.69
C SER A 134 8.05 8.90 0.60
N MET A 135 8.02 7.57 0.83
CA MET A 135 8.30 6.95 2.13
C MET A 135 9.70 7.29 2.67
N LEU A 136 10.74 7.27 1.81
CA LEU A 136 12.10 7.62 2.25
C LEU A 136 12.22 9.09 2.66
N ARG A 137 11.49 10.00 2.00
CA ARG A 137 11.46 11.43 2.38
C ARG A 137 10.63 11.65 3.64
N LEU A 138 9.56 10.87 3.83
CA LEU A 138 8.76 10.90 5.04
C LEU A 138 9.55 10.41 6.24
N TRP A 139 10.37 9.36 6.12
CA TRP A 139 11.28 8.93 7.18
C TRP A 139 12.23 10.05 7.63
N TRP A 140 12.81 10.77 6.68
CA TRP A 140 13.63 11.94 6.99
C TRP A 140 12.85 13.02 7.74
N ALA A 141 11.66 13.39 7.27
CA ALA A 141 10.82 14.40 7.94
C ALA A 141 10.38 13.96 9.35
N VAL A 142 10.12 12.66 9.53
CA VAL A 142 9.81 12.06 10.83
C VAL A 142 11.00 12.19 11.77
N GLU A 143 12.22 11.87 11.32
CA GLU A 143 13.42 12.04 12.13
C GLU A 143 13.67 13.50 12.51
N GLU A 144 13.49 14.44 11.58
CA GLU A 144 13.58 15.87 11.86
C GLU A 144 12.57 16.30 12.94
N ASP A 145 11.32 15.85 12.86
CA ASP A 145 10.28 16.19 13.84
C ASP A 145 10.56 15.57 15.22
N LEU A 146 11.05 14.33 15.27
CA LEU A 146 11.33 13.61 16.52
C LEU A 146 12.60 14.13 17.21
N LEU A 147 13.66 14.39 16.43
CA LEU A 147 15.01 14.71 16.93
C LEU A 147 15.33 16.21 16.90
N GLY A 148 14.55 17.03 16.20
CA GLY A 148 14.78 18.47 16.01
C GLY A 148 14.59 19.35 17.25
N GLY A 149 14.43 18.77 18.44
CA GLY A 149 14.36 19.50 19.71
C GLY A 149 12.96 19.93 20.15
N SER A 150 11.91 19.55 19.43
CA SER A 150 10.51 19.80 19.84
C SER A 150 10.18 19.01 21.11
N MET A 151 9.75 19.69 22.19
CA MET A 151 9.34 19.01 23.43
C MET A 151 8.09 18.16 23.20
N TYR A 152 8.13 16.89 23.61
CA TYR A 152 6.93 16.07 23.73
C TYR A 152 6.23 16.29 25.07
N ARG A 153 4.92 16.02 25.11
CA ARG A 153 4.14 15.94 26.36
C ARG A 153 3.63 14.52 26.53
N LEU A 154 3.89 13.93 27.68
CA LEU A 154 3.29 12.65 28.03
C LEU A 154 1.82 12.88 28.36
N ARG A 155 0.91 12.29 27.57
CA ARG A 155 -0.53 12.48 27.70
C ARG A 155 -1.27 11.17 27.52
N ASP A 156 -2.32 10.97 28.30
CA ASP A 156 -3.30 9.94 27.99
C ASP A 156 -4.13 10.42 26.79
N THR A 157 -4.24 9.56 25.80
CA THR A 157 -4.91 9.82 24.51
C THR A 157 -6.26 9.13 24.41
N GLY A 158 -6.68 8.41 25.45
CA GLY A 158 -7.81 7.47 25.38
C GLY A 158 -7.41 6.11 24.81
N GLN A 159 -6.28 6.03 24.10
CA GLN A 159 -5.64 4.80 23.60
C GLN A 159 -4.43 4.40 24.47
N GLY A 160 -4.30 5.01 25.66
CA GLY A 160 -3.15 4.85 26.55
C GLY A 160 -2.22 6.07 26.56
N LEU A 161 -1.15 5.93 27.34
CA LEU A 161 -0.19 7.00 27.62
C LEU A 161 0.83 7.13 26.48
N ASN A 162 0.77 8.24 25.75
CA ASN A 162 1.60 8.47 24.57
C ASN A 162 2.47 9.73 24.71
N ARG A 163 3.64 9.70 24.07
CA ARG A 163 4.46 10.91 23.85
C ARG A 163 3.85 11.70 22.70
N MET A 164 3.04 12.70 23.06
CA MET A 164 2.42 13.61 22.10
C MET A 164 3.43 14.67 21.68
N GLN A 165 3.71 14.76 20.38
CA GLN A 165 4.71 15.67 19.82
C GLN A 165 4.21 16.24 18.50
N HIS A 166 4.35 17.56 18.33
CA HIS A 166 4.06 18.21 17.06
C HIS A 166 5.03 17.72 15.98
N ALA A 167 4.53 17.60 14.75
CA ALA A 167 5.30 17.11 13.61
C ALA A 167 5.09 18.00 12.36
N PRO A 168 5.57 19.26 12.39
CA PRO A 168 5.36 20.22 11.31
C PRO A 168 5.94 19.79 9.97
N GLU A 169 7.11 19.15 9.92
CA GLU A 169 7.75 18.77 8.66
C GLU A 169 7.03 17.60 8.00
N THR A 170 6.69 16.59 8.79
CA THR A 170 5.85 15.47 8.36
C THR A 170 4.48 15.98 7.91
N SER A 171 3.87 16.90 8.66
CA SER A 171 2.57 17.50 8.31
C SER A 171 2.63 18.18 6.95
N ARG A 172 3.62 19.04 6.71
CA ARG A 172 3.80 19.77 5.46
C ARG A 172 3.97 18.83 4.28
N LEU A 173 4.78 17.79 4.43
CA LEU A 173 5.02 16.81 3.37
C LEU A 173 3.76 15.99 3.06
N VAL A 174 3.02 15.52 4.08
CA VAL A 174 1.78 14.77 3.91
C VAL A 174 0.70 15.62 3.23
N HIS A 175 0.53 16.88 3.62
CA HIS A 175 -0.43 17.77 2.96
C HIS A 175 -0.07 18.04 1.50
N SER A 176 1.24 18.14 1.18
CA SER A 176 1.70 18.25 -0.22
C SER A 176 1.31 17.02 -1.04
N ILE A 177 1.51 15.82 -0.48
CA ILE A 177 1.14 14.54 -1.11
C ILE A 177 -0.37 14.42 -1.29
N LEU A 178 -1.15 14.80 -0.27
CA LEU A 178 -2.61 14.81 -0.32
C LEU A 178 -3.13 15.74 -1.43
N ASN A 179 -2.63 16.99 -1.45
CA ASN A 179 -2.99 17.98 -2.46
C ASN A 179 -2.65 17.50 -3.89
N HIS A 180 -1.51 16.83 -4.06
CA HIS A 180 -1.15 16.21 -5.34
C HIS A 180 -2.14 15.11 -5.72
N THR A 181 -2.48 14.23 -4.77
CA THR A 181 -3.42 13.12 -4.99
C THR A 181 -4.82 13.61 -5.33
N GLN A 182 -5.31 14.64 -4.65
CA GLN A 182 -6.62 15.25 -4.91
C GLN A 182 -6.75 15.79 -6.33
N LYS A 183 -5.66 16.32 -6.90
CA LYS A 183 -5.62 16.81 -8.29
C LYS A 183 -5.67 15.70 -9.34
N MET A 184 -5.44 14.44 -8.96
CA MET A 184 -5.50 13.30 -9.88
C MET A 184 -6.94 12.90 -10.24
N ARG A 185 -7.94 13.37 -9.48
CA ARG A 185 -9.36 13.02 -9.66
C ARG A 185 -10.23 14.29 -9.72
N PRO A 186 -11.40 14.26 -10.38
CA PRO A 186 -12.26 15.44 -10.51
C PRO A 186 -12.89 15.93 -9.19
N ARG A 187 -13.06 15.02 -8.21
CA ARG A 187 -13.68 15.30 -6.91
C ARG A 187 -12.93 14.55 -5.82
N TRP A 188 -13.10 14.94 -4.55
CA TRP A 188 -12.59 14.20 -3.39
C TRP A 188 -13.76 13.64 -2.58
N VAL A 189 -13.67 12.37 -2.17
CA VAL A 189 -14.68 11.70 -1.33
C VAL A 189 -14.07 11.43 0.05
N GLY A 190 -14.80 11.76 1.10
CA GLY A 190 -14.36 11.63 2.50
C GLY A 190 -13.64 12.86 3.04
N SER A 191 -13.12 12.74 4.26
CA SER A 191 -12.42 13.84 4.93
C SER A 191 -11.01 14.02 4.38
N SER A 192 -10.53 15.27 4.42
CA SER A 192 -9.14 15.66 4.13
C SER A 192 -8.33 15.88 5.41
N MET A 193 -8.94 15.66 6.59
CA MET A 193 -8.29 15.84 7.88
C MET A 193 -7.13 14.85 8.04
N VAL A 194 -5.96 15.37 8.38
CA VAL A 194 -4.76 14.60 8.72
C VAL A 194 -4.51 14.76 10.21
N HIS A 195 -4.70 13.69 10.98
CA HIS A 195 -4.30 13.70 12.39
C HIS A 195 -2.79 13.51 12.51
N LEU A 196 -2.15 14.39 13.26
CA LEU A 196 -0.71 14.35 13.48
C LEU A 196 -0.29 15.24 14.66
N GLY A 197 0.36 14.63 15.65
CA GLY A 197 0.72 15.31 16.90
C GLY A 197 -0.48 15.59 17.81
N ASP A 198 -1.53 14.77 17.73
CA ASP A 198 -2.77 14.91 18.49
C ASP A 198 -3.17 13.59 19.19
N HIS A 199 -4.40 13.49 19.70
CA HIS A 199 -4.86 12.29 20.42
C HIS A 199 -5.09 11.07 19.50
N ASN A 200 -5.34 11.28 18.21
CA ASN A 200 -5.58 10.22 17.23
C ASN A 200 -4.27 9.69 16.64
N VAL A 201 -3.29 10.59 16.43
CA VAL A 201 -1.94 10.26 15.97
C VAL A 201 -0.92 11.04 16.81
N PRO A 202 -0.38 10.44 17.87
CA PRO A 202 0.41 11.16 18.88
C PRO A 202 1.68 11.85 18.38
N ASN A 203 2.33 11.32 17.35
CA ASN A 203 3.59 11.84 16.82
C ASN A 203 3.85 11.32 15.40
N ALA A 204 4.92 11.85 14.77
CA ALA A 204 5.34 11.50 13.42
C ALA A 204 5.63 10.00 13.23
N LEU A 205 6.21 9.34 14.24
CA LEU A 205 6.51 7.90 14.18
C LEU A 205 5.23 7.07 14.08
N MET A 206 4.23 7.36 14.92
CA MET A 206 2.93 6.69 14.85
C MET A 206 2.21 6.94 13.53
N PHE A 207 2.42 8.11 12.92
CA PHE A 207 1.88 8.39 11.59
C PHE A 207 2.51 7.51 10.53
N ILE A 208 3.85 7.51 10.41
CA ILE A 208 4.53 6.78 9.34
C ILE A 208 4.37 5.26 9.49
N ASP A 209 4.37 4.75 10.73
CA ASP A 209 4.21 3.32 11.03
C ASP A 209 2.92 2.75 10.42
N LYS A 210 1.79 3.47 10.53
CA LYS A 210 0.54 3.08 9.86
C LYS A 210 0.76 2.80 8.37
N TYR A 211 1.43 3.70 7.66
CA TYR A 211 1.62 3.57 6.21
C TYR A 211 2.65 2.50 5.81
N THR A 212 3.55 2.09 6.71
CA THR A 212 4.44 0.94 6.46
C THR A 212 3.68 -0.39 6.36
N GLN A 213 2.48 -0.46 6.91
CA GLN A 213 1.69 -1.69 6.99
C GLN A 213 0.83 -1.94 5.73
N ILE A 214 0.69 -0.96 4.83
CA ILE A 214 -0.18 -1.06 3.65
C ILE A 214 0.21 -2.26 2.77
N SER A 215 1.50 -2.45 2.51
CA SER A 215 1.97 -3.57 1.68
C SER A 215 1.70 -4.91 2.36
N ARG A 216 1.86 -5.00 3.68
CA ARG A 216 1.58 -6.20 4.50
C ARG A 216 0.10 -6.57 4.45
N ILE A 217 -0.79 -5.59 4.47
CA ILE A 217 -2.24 -5.79 4.36
C ILE A 217 -2.64 -6.24 2.95
N LEU A 218 -2.14 -5.55 1.92
CA LEU A 218 -2.61 -5.76 0.55
C LEU A 218 -1.97 -6.97 -0.14
N SER A 219 -0.72 -7.33 0.19
CA SER A 219 -0.01 -8.41 -0.51
C SER A 219 -0.72 -9.76 -0.40
N PRO A 220 -1.18 -10.21 0.78
CA PRO A 220 -1.94 -11.47 0.89
C PRO A 220 -3.21 -11.50 0.05
N ILE A 221 -3.92 -10.37 -0.04
CA ILE A 221 -5.14 -10.24 -0.84
C ILE A 221 -4.79 -10.36 -2.32
N VAL A 222 -3.78 -9.61 -2.77
CA VAL A 222 -3.32 -9.62 -4.16
C VAL A 222 -2.84 -11.00 -4.58
N ASN A 223 -2.03 -11.66 -3.74
CA ASN A 223 -1.51 -13.00 -4.01
C ASN A 223 -2.65 -14.02 -4.09
N THR A 224 -3.60 -13.99 -3.15
CA THR A 224 -4.76 -14.87 -3.17
C THR A 224 -5.59 -14.64 -4.44
N VAL A 225 -5.87 -13.39 -4.80
CA VAL A 225 -6.62 -13.05 -6.01
C VAL A 225 -5.89 -13.52 -7.26
N HIS A 226 -4.56 -13.39 -7.29
CA HIS A 226 -3.72 -13.82 -8.41
C HIS A 226 -3.68 -15.34 -8.57
N GLU A 227 -3.68 -16.10 -7.48
CA GLU A 227 -3.54 -17.57 -7.48
C GLU A 227 -4.85 -18.32 -7.78
N ILE A 228 -6.01 -17.68 -7.57
CA ILE A 228 -7.33 -18.30 -7.80
C ILE A 228 -7.49 -19.00 -9.16
N PRO A 229 -7.08 -18.43 -10.31
CA PRO A 229 -7.20 -19.12 -11.60
C PRO A 229 -6.43 -20.43 -11.66
N VAL A 230 -5.27 -20.51 -11.00
CA VAL A 230 -4.47 -21.74 -10.90
C VAL A 230 -5.19 -22.75 -10.00
N LEU A 231 -5.68 -22.33 -8.83
CA LEU A 231 -6.47 -23.19 -7.95
C LEU A 231 -7.73 -23.70 -8.65
N ALA A 232 -8.41 -22.89 -9.45
CA ALA A 232 -9.64 -23.29 -10.11
C ALA A 232 -9.47 -24.39 -11.17
N VAL A 233 -8.25 -24.64 -11.66
CA VAL A 233 -7.97 -25.73 -12.62
C VAL A 233 -7.35 -26.97 -11.97
N GLN A 234 -6.90 -26.87 -10.72
CA GLN A 234 -6.33 -28.00 -9.98
C GLN A 234 -7.40 -29.00 -9.57
N SER A 235 -7.11 -30.30 -9.69
CA SER A 235 -8.08 -31.38 -9.48
C SER A 235 -8.65 -31.44 -8.05
N ASN A 236 -7.88 -31.01 -7.06
CA ASN A 236 -8.23 -31.05 -5.64
C ASN A 236 -9.07 -29.85 -5.17
N THR A 237 -9.04 -28.72 -5.88
CA THR A 237 -9.66 -27.45 -5.44
C THR A 237 -10.71 -26.92 -6.41
N ARG A 238 -10.69 -27.38 -7.67
CA ARG A 238 -11.66 -27.01 -8.71
C ARG A 238 -13.12 -27.15 -8.29
N ALA A 239 -13.52 -28.34 -7.82
CA ALA A 239 -14.91 -28.60 -7.44
C ALA A 239 -15.38 -27.64 -6.33
N TYR A 240 -14.55 -27.42 -5.32
CA TYR A 240 -14.85 -26.48 -4.24
C TYR A 240 -15.04 -25.05 -4.75
N ILE A 241 -14.18 -24.59 -5.69
CA ILE A 241 -14.26 -23.23 -6.25
C ILE A 241 -15.51 -23.04 -7.12
N GLU A 242 -15.79 -24.01 -7.99
CA GLU A 242 -16.97 -23.98 -8.85
C GLU A 242 -18.26 -24.05 -8.02
N ASP A 243 -18.39 -25.04 -7.14
CA ASP A 243 -19.63 -25.29 -6.40
C ASP A 243 -19.92 -24.23 -5.34
N SER A 244 -18.88 -23.70 -4.66
CA SER A 244 -19.07 -22.74 -3.56
C SER A 244 -19.13 -21.28 -4.02
N PHE A 245 -18.51 -20.96 -5.15
CA PHE A 245 -18.31 -19.58 -5.59
C PHE A 245 -18.70 -19.30 -7.02
N GLY A 246 -19.04 -20.30 -7.83
CA GLY A 246 -19.41 -20.11 -9.24
C GLY A 246 -18.21 -19.73 -10.13
N GLY A 247 -17.04 -20.29 -9.81
CA GLY A 247 -15.84 -20.21 -10.63
C GLY A 247 -14.82 -19.14 -10.20
N ALA A 248 -13.68 -19.15 -10.90
CA ALA A 248 -12.50 -18.35 -10.56
C ALA A 248 -12.78 -16.84 -10.54
N GLU A 249 -13.36 -16.31 -11.62
CA GLU A 249 -13.61 -14.86 -11.74
C GLU A 249 -14.61 -14.37 -10.70
N THR A 250 -15.69 -15.13 -10.47
CA THR A 250 -16.71 -14.82 -9.46
C THR A 250 -16.09 -14.77 -8.07
N LEU A 251 -15.20 -15.70 -7.74
CA LEU A 251 -14.47 -15.72 -6.47
C LEU A 251 -13.50 -14.53 -6.33
N GLN A 252 -12.75 -14.18 -7.38
CA GLN A 252 -11.90 -12.98 -7.39
C GLN A 252 -12.72 -11.73 -7.10
N LYS A 253 -13.82 -11.52 -7.83
CA LYS A 253 -14.74 -10.39 -7.62
C LYS A 253 -15.34 -10.40 -6.22
N ARG A 254 -15.65 -11.56 -5.65
CA ARG A 254 -16.24 -11.67 -4.30
C ARG A 254 -15.29 -11.22 -3.21
N ILE A 255 -14.02 -11.64 -3.28
CA ILE A 255 -12.97 -11.19 -2.34
C ILE A 255 -12.74 -9.69 -2.48
N LEU A 256 -12.56 -9.21 -3.71
CA LEU A 256 -12.30 -7.80 -4.00
C LEU A 256 -13.48 -6.90 -3.60
N CYS A 257 -14.71 -7.31 -3.90
CA CYS A 257 -15.92 -6.57 -3.52
C CYS A 257 -16.04 -6.47 -2.00
N ASP A 258 -15.82 -7.56 -1.28
CA ASP A 258 -15.87 -7.54 0.19
C ASP A 258 -14.79 -6.62 0.78
N PHE A 259 -13.55 -6.67 0.27
CA PHE A 259 -12.47 -5.79 0.71
C PHE A 259 -12.72 -4.32 0.34
N PHE A 260 -13.10 -4.00 -0.89
CA PHE A 260 -13.36 -2.63 -1.33
C PHE A 260 -14.57 -1.99 -0.62
N LYS A 261 -15.49 -2.80 -0.11
CA LYS A 261 -16.54 -2.32 0.80
C LYS A 261 -15.98 -2.14 2.20
N HIS A 262 -15.54 -3.23 2.82
CA HIS A 262 -15.38 -3.31 4.26
C HIS A 262 -13.96 -2.96 4.76
N GLY A 263 -12.97 -2.94 3.86
CA GLY A 263 -11.67 -2.33 4.10
C GLY A 263 -11.69 -0.80 4.02
N PHE A 264 -12.82 -0.19 3.62
CA PHE A 264 -12.97 1.24 3.39
C PHE A 264 -14.35 1.77 3.85
N ASP A 265 -14.91 1.20 4.93
CA ASP A 265 -16.27 1.54 5.40
C ASP A 265 -16.30 2.36 6.70
N GLY A 266 -15.16 2.80 7.20
CA GLY A 266 -15.02 3.53 8.45
C GLY A 266 -15.09 2.66 9.71
N SER A 267 -15.17 1.33 9.57
CA SER A 267 -15.09 0.42 10.71
C SER A 267 -13.71 0.44 11.38
N GLY A 268 -13.67 0.03 12.65
CA GLY A 268 -12.46 0.00 13.48
C GLY A 268 -12.15 1.31 14.24
N ALA A 269 -12.87 2.39 13.97
CA ALA A 269 -12.80 3.62 14.77
C ALA A 269 -13.69 3.56 16.02
N ASP A 270 -13.24 4.21 17.11
CA ASP A 270 -13.88 4.18 18.43
C ASP A 270 -15.19 4.97 18.49
N ASN A 271 -15.34 6.01 17.68
CA ASN A 271 -16.52 6.87 17.71
C ASN A 271 -16.90 7.40 16.29
N PHE A 272 -18.07 8.03 16.18
CA PHE A 272 -18.64 8.48 14.89
C PHE A 272 -17.87 9.67 14.28
N PHE A 273 -17.20 10.48 15.11
CA PHE A 273 -16.42 11.63 14.66
C PHE A 273 -15.07 11.19 14.05
N ASP A 274 -14.49 10.11 14.58
CA ASP A 274 -13.26 9.49 14.09
C ASP A 274 -13.52 8.39 13.05
N ALA A 275 -14.72 8.32 12.45
CA ALA A 275 -15.25 7.19 11.65
C ALA A 275 -14.51 6.82 10.34
N GLY A 276 -13.18 6.72 10.37
CA GLY A 276 -12.29 6.23 9.32
C GLY A 276 -12.25 7.07 8.04
N SER A 277 -12.96 8.20 7.99
CA SER A 277 -12.98 9.06 6.79
C SER A 277 -11.77 9.99 6.68
N CYS A 278 -11.12 10.32 7.80
CA CYS A 278 -9.87 11.07 7.84
C CYS A 278 -8.76 10.29 7.14
N ILE A 279 -7.68 10.99 6.79
CA ILE A 279 -6.62 10.44 5.95
C ILE A 279 -5.94 9.24 6.60
N ASP A 280 -5.59 9.35 7.87
CA ASP A 280 -5.01 8.27 8.66
C ASP A 280 -6.06 7.21 9.08
N GLY A 281 -7.34 7.59 9.17
CA GLY A 281 -8.44 6.67 9.48
C GLY A 281 -8.82 5.72 8.33
N ARG A 282 -8.46 6.04 7.09
CA ARG A 282 -8.71 5.17 5.91
C ARG A 282 -8.08 3.79 6.05
N LEU A 283 -6.97 3.68 6.79
CA LEU A 283 -6.28 2.41 7.01
C LEU A 283 -6.92 1.58 8.14
N THR A 284 -7.63 2.23 9.07
CA THR A 284 -8.23 1.59 10.24
C THR A 284 -9.27 0.53 9.83
N SER A 285 -10.06 0.80 8.79
CA SER A 285 -11.02 -0.17 8.27
C SER A 285 -10.35 -1.36 7.60
N ALA A 286 -9.23 -1.15 6.91
CA ALA A 286 -8.44 -2.25 6.34
C ALA A 286 -7.88 -3.17 7.43
N TRP A 287 -7.39 -2.61 8.54
CA TRP A 287 -7.02 -3.36 9.74
C TRP A 287 -8.19 -4.15 10.33
N SER A 288 -9.35 -3.49 10.45
CA SER A 288 -10.57 -4.12 10.96
C SER A 288 -11.10 -5.24 10.06
N TRP A 289 -10.81 -5.17 8.76
CA TRP A 289 -11.09 -6.24 7.82
C TRP A 289 -10.14 -7.43 8.02
N CYS A 290 -8.85 -7.15 8.17
CA CYS A 290 -7.82 -8.17 8.42
C CYS A 290 -8.11 -9.00 9.67
N SER A 291 -8.55 -8.35 10.76
CA SER A 291 -8.88 -9.02 12.02
C SER A 291 -10.16 -9.87 11.98
N ARG A 292 -10.83 -9.93 10.83
CA ARG A 292 -12.04 -10.75 10.60
C ARG A 292 -11.87 -11.70 9.42
N ILE A 293 -10.67 -11.81 8.84
CA ILE A 293 -10.43 -12.61 7.64
C ILE A 293 -10.83 -14.08 7.86
N GLU A 294 -10.61 -14.61 9.06
CA GLU A 294 -10.93 -15.97 9.48
C GLU A 294 -12.44 -16.26 9.48
N LYS A 295 -13.26 -15.21 9.55
CA LYS A 295 -14.72 -15.30 9.53
C LYS A 295 -15.29 -15.17 8.12
N LYS A 296 -14.48 -14.86 7.12
CA LYS A 296 -14.94 -14.70 5.73
C LYS A 296 -15.15 -16.07 5.09
N SER A 297 -16.22 -16.20 4.29
CA SER A 297 -16.54 -17.47 3.60
C SER A 297 -15.42 -17.97 2.68
N PHE A 298 -14.54 -17.07 2.22
CA PHE A 298 -13.41 -17.36 1.34
C PHE A 298 -12.09 -17.52 2.10
N PHE A 299 -12.09 -17.62 3.43
CA PHE A 299 -10.86 -17.76 4.22
C PHE A 299 -10.03 -18.99 3.82
N TYR A 300 -10.66 -20.13 3.56
CA TYR A 300 -9.95 -21.33 3.12
C TYR A 300 -9.23 -21.14 1.77
N VAL A 301 -9.70 -20.21 0.93
CA VAL A 301 -9.02 -19.85 -0.33
C VAL A 301 -7.71 -19.13 -0.04
N PHE A 302 -7.67 -18.26 0.97
CA PHE A 302 -6.42 -17.63 1.43
C PHE A 302 -5.42 -18.71 1.88
N LEU A 303 -5.86 -19.68 2.69
CA LEU A 303 -4.99 -20.78 3.14
C LEU A 303 -4.45 -21.62 1.98
N MET A 304 -5.30 -21.96 1.01
CA MET A 304 -4.89 -22.69 -0.20
C MET A 304 -3.92 -21.89 -1.08
N ALA A 305 -4.02 -20.56 -1.08
CA ALA A 305 -3.09 -19.66 -1.75
C ALA A 305 -1.81 -19.36 -0.93
N GLY A 306 -1.56 -20.08 0.16
CA GLY A 306 -0.35 -19.96 0.97
C GLY A 306 -0.38 -18.84 2.02
N PHE A 307 -1.56 -18.34 2.40
CA PHE A 307 -1.68 -17.34 3.47
C PHE A 307 -1.27 -17.91 4.83
N VAL A 308 -0.25 -17.29 5.43
CA VAL A 308 0.24 -17.63 6.79
C VAL A 308 -0.06 -16.54 7.83
N GLY A 309 -0.59 -15.40 7.39
CA GLY A 309 -0.84 -14.21 8.20
C GLY A 309 -0.48 -12.93 7.46
N PHE A 310 -0.95 -11.78 7.94
CA PHE A 310 -0.59 -10.46 7.38
C PHE A 310 0.81 -10.01 7.79
N ASP A 311 1.35 -10.59 8.84
CA ASP A 311 2.70 -10.29 9.34
C ASP A 311 3.79 -11.22 8.79
N GLY A 312 3.41 -12.14 7.91
CA GLY A 312 4.30 -13.15 7.36
C GLY A 312 4.58 -14.30 8.33
N HIS A 313 5.55 -15.13 7.97
CA HIS A 313 6.01 -16.23 8.81
C HIS A 313 7.07 -15.70 9.78
N PHE A 314 6.82 -15.81 11.08
CA PHE A 314 7.90 -15.73 12.06
C PHE A 314 8.56 -17.11 12.09
N GLU A 315 9.79 -17.24 11.60
CA GLU A 315 10.61 -18.40 11.95
C GLU A 315 10.86 -18.35 13.46
N LYS A 316 10.57 -19.45 14.16
CA LYS A 316 10.90 -19.64 15.57
C LYS A 316 12.30 -20.20 15.71
#